data_AF-A0A1J0WIS5-F1
#
_entry.id   AF-A0A1J0WIS5-F1
#
_cell.length_a   1.000
_cell.length_b   1.000
_cell.length_c   1.000
_cell.angle_alpha   90.00
_cell.angle_beta   90.00
_cell.angle_gamma   90.00
#
_symmetry.space_group_name_H-M   'P 1'
#
loop_
_entity.id
_entity.type
_entity.pdbx_description
1 polymer ?
#
loop_
_entity_poly.entity_id
_entity_poly.type
_entity_poly.pdbx_seq_one_letter_code
_entity_poly.pdbx_strand_id
1 'polypeptide(L)'
;MVETHDHFVARISNLGKKHAKMTHGYATKVGRDGLITVVPKRRRRGFPFKLLMMFALGFLGLKVFMVASVGPVTYNERLAKLESGTAIERAGAKVLSIDPVTEKLSAMTGPVLR
;
A
#
# COMPACT_ATOMS: atom_id res chain seq x y z
N MET A 1 -16.49 -3.52 47.61
CA MET A 1 -15.94 -4.02 46.34
C MET A 1 -14.55 -4.54 46.67
N VAL A 2 -14.34 -5.87 46.70
CA VAL A 2 -13.03 -6.45 47.05
C VAL A 2 -12.13 -6.33 45.83
N GLU A 3 -11.04 -5.57 45.92
CA GLU A 3 -10.02 -5.58 44.87
C GLU A 3 -9.38 -6.97 44.85
N THR A 4 -9.73 -7.78 43.85
CA THR A 4 -9.06 -9.05 43.60
C THR A 4 -7.69 -8.80 42.97
N HIS A 5 -6.74 -9.71 43.20
CA HIS A 5 -5.40 -9.68 42.60
C HIS A 5 -5.43 -9.41 41.08
N ASP A 6 -6.44 -9.95 40.38
CA ASP A 6 -6.61 -9.77 38.94
C ASP A 6 -6.87 -8.31 38.53
N HIS A 7 -7.62 -7.56 39.35
CA HIS A 7 -7.83 -6.13 39.12
C HIS A 7 -6.52 -5.34 39.21
N PHE A 8 -5.65 -5.71 40.15
CA PHE A 8 -4.33 -5.10 40.30
C PHE A 8 -3.43 -5.39 39.10
N VAL A 9 -3.34 -6.65 38.67
CA VAL A 9 -2.56 -7.05 37.50
C VAL A 9 -3.05 -6.36 36.22
N ALA A 10 -4.37 -6.27 36.04
CA ALA A 10 -4.96 -5.57 34.90
C ALA A 10 -4.59 -4.07 34.87
N ARG A 11 -4.59 -3.40 36.04
CA ARG A 11 -4.14 -2.00 36.15
C ARG A 11 -2.67 -1.84 35.78
N ILE A 12 -1.78 -2.71 36.27
CA ILE A 12 -0.35 -2.67 35.92
C ILE A 12 -0.17 -2.82 34.40
N SER A 13 -0.86 -3.77 33.77
CA SER A 13 -0.81 -3.97 32.31
C SER A 13 -1.27 -2.71 31.56
N ASN A 14 -2.37 -2.10 31.99
CA ASN A 14 -2.90 -0.88 31.39
C ASN A 14 -1.95 0.32 31.57
N LEU A 15 -1.30 0.43 32.73
CA LEU A 15 -0.31 1.45 32.99
C LEU A 15 0.92 1.28 32.08
N GLY A 16 1.43 0.06 31.93
CA GLY A 16 2.51 -0.26 31.01
C GLY A 16 2.18 0.09 29.55
N LYS A 17 0.98 -0.27 29.09
CA LYS A 17 0.49 0.10 27.74
C LYS A 17 0.38 1.62 27.57
N LYS A 18 -0.08 2.35 28.60
CA LYS A 18 -0.16 3.82 28.55
C LYS A 18 1.24 4.44 28.45
N HIS A 19 2.20 3.95 29.23
CA HIS A 19 3.57 4.41 29.21
C HIS A 19 4.25 4.13 27.86
N ALA A 20 4.13 2.91 27.34
CA ALA A 20 4.65 2.53 26.03
C ALA A 20 4.06 3.35 24.86
N LYS A 21 2.81 3.81 24.96
CA LYS A 21 2.22 4.72 23.97
C LYS A 21 2.77 6.15 24.07
N MET A 22 3.23 6.57 25.25
CA MET A 22 3.79 7.91 25.48
C MET A 22 5.28 8.00 25.08
N THR A 23 6.01 6.88 24.99
CA THR A 23 7.43 6.88 24.57
C THR A 23 7.65 7.41 23.15
N HIS A 24 6.64 7.31 22.28
CA HIS A 24 6.68 7.79 20.90
C HIS A 24 6.20 9.24 20.75
N GLY A 25 6.13 9.97 21.86
CA GLY A 25 5.67 11.35 21.94
C GLY A 25 4.31 11.49 22.60
N TYR A 26 4.13 12.62 23.27
CA TYR A 26 2.91 12.98 23.99
C TYR A 26 2.49 14.41 23.62
N ALA A 27 1.22 14.72 23.86
CA ALA A 27 0.68 16.06 23.76
C ALA A 27 -0.02 16.41 25.08
N THR A 28 0.16 17.64 25.54
CA THR A 28 -0.57 18.17 26.69
C THR A 28 -1.88 18.77 26.19
N LYS A 29 -2.96 18.49 26.90
CA LYS A 29 -4.27 19.12 26.67
C LYS A 29 -4.79 19.66 27.99
N VAL A 30 -5.27 20.90 27.96
CA VAL A 30 -5.96 21.49 29.11
C VAL A 30 -7.40 20.98 29.08
N GLY A 31 -7.81 20.31 30.16
CA GLY A 31 -9.18 19.87 30.37
C GLY A 31 -10.10 21.04 30.68
N ARG A 32 -11.42 20.80 30.64
CA ARG A 32 -12.43 21.83 30.97
C ARG A 32 -12.37 22.27 32.44
N ASP A 33 -11.78 21.42 33.28
CA ASP A 33 -11.46 21.62 34.68
C ASP A 33 -10.17 22.44 34.92
N GLY A 34 -9.47 22.85 33.85
CA GLY A 34 -8.21 23.57 33.94
C GLY A 34 -7.00 22.66 34.22
N LEU A 35 -7.19 21.35 34.32
CA LEU A 35 -6.10 20.41 34.56
C LEU A 35 -5.37 20.04 33.27
N ILE A 36 -4.04 19.97 33.35
CA ILE A 36 -3.21 19.54 32.22
C ILE A 36 -3.20 18.01 32.19
N THR A 37 -3.73 17.43 31.13
CA THR A 37 -3.70 15.99 30.88
C THR A 37 -2.71 15.64 29.77
N VAL A 38 -1.85 14.66 30.04
CA VAL A 38 -0.89 14.15 29.05
C VAL A 38 -1.55 13.00 28.29
N VAL A 39 -1.69 13.18 26.98
CA VAL A 39 -2.25 12.16 26.09
C VAL A 39 -1.19 11.69 25.08
N PRO A 40 -1.12 10.38 24.77
CA PRO A 40 -0.17 9.89 23.77
C PRO A 40 -0.49 10.52 22.40
N LYS A 41 0.55 10.93 21.68
CA LYS A 41 0.39 11.50 20.34
C LYS A 41 -0.15 10.40 19.43
N ARG A 42 -1.39 10.55 18.92
CA ARG A 42 -1.97 9.57 17.98
C ARG A 42 -1.08 9.49 16.75
N ARG A 43 -0.42 8.34 16.56
CA ARG A 43 0.31 8.04 15.33
C ARG A 43 -0.72 7.95 14.20
N ARG A 44 -0.77 8.95 13.33
CA ARG A 44 -1.47 8.80 12.05
C ARG A 44 -0.67 7.76 11.27
N ARG A 45 -1.17 6.53 11.20
CA ARG A 45 -0.69 5.54 10.23
C ARG A 45 -1.02 6.17 8.88
N GLY A 46 -0.03 6.79 8.24
CA GLY A 46 -0.19 7.29 6.88
C GLY A 46 -0.59 6.13 5.97
N PHE A 47 -1.41 6.43 4.97
CA PHE A 47 -1.68 5.46 3.90
C PHE A 47 -0.34 5.00 3.31
N PRO A 48 -0.12 3.69 3.07
CA PRO A 48 1.19 3.15 2.66
C PRO A 48 1.47 3.44 1.18
N PHE A 49 1.53 4.72 0.81
CA PHE A 49 1.72 5.18 -0.57
C PHE A 49 3.01 4.64 -1.18
N LYS A 50 4.08 4.52 -0.37
CA LYS A 50 5.35 3.91 -0.80
C LYS A 50 5.18 2.46 -1.25
N LEU A 51 4.35 1.68 -0.56
CA LEU A 51 4.08 0.29 -0.92
C LEU A 51 3.27 0.21 -2.22
N LEU A 52 2.21 1.03 -2.33
CA LEU A 52 1.40 1.11 -3.55
C LEU A 52 2.25 1.50 -4.77
N MET A 53 3.15 2.48 -4.60
CA MET A 53 4.08 2.91 -5.65
C MET A 53 5.02 1.75 -6.06
N MET A 54 5.55 1.00 -5.10
CA MET A 54 6.43 -0.14 -5.38
C MET A 54 5.73 -1.24 -6.20
N PHE A 55 4.46 -1.52 -5.88
CA PHE A 55 3.64 -2.45 -6.67
C PHE A 55 3.39 -1.93 -8.09
N ALA A 56 3.07 -0.64 -8.24
CA ALA A 56 2.85 -0.04 -9.56
C ALA A 56 4.10 -0.10 -10.44
N LEU A 57 5.28 0.19 -9.88
CA LEU A 57 6.56 0.06 -10.60
C LEU A 57 6.87 -1.39 -11.00
N GLY A 58 6.66 -2.35 -10.09
CA GLY A 58 6.85 -3.77 -10.40
C GLY A 58 5.93 -4.26 -11.51
N PHE A 59 4.66 -3.84 -11.48
CA PHE A 59 3.68 -4.15 -12.51
C PHE A 59 4.07 -3.55 -13.88
N LEU A 60 4.56 -2.31 -13.90
CA LEU A 60 5.04 -1.68 -15.13
C LEU A 60 6.24 -2.43 -15.71
N GLY A 61 7.19 -2.83 -14.86
CA GLY A 61 8.36 -3.63 -15.29
C GLY A 61 7.95 -4.97 -15.91
N LEU A 62 7.02 -5.69 -15.26
CA LEU A 62 6.47 -6.93 -15.80
C LEU A 62 5.74 -6.70 -17.14
N LYS A 63 4.95 -5.61 -17.26
CA LYS A 63 4.26 -5.23 -18.50
C LYS A 63 5.25 -5.02 -19.65
N VAL A 64 6.32 -4.25 -19.41
CA VAL A 64 7.38 -4.00 -20.41
C VAL A 64 8.10 -5.29 -20.78
N PHE A 65 8.47 -6.11 -19.80
CA PHE A 65 9.12 -7.40 -20.04
C PHE A 65 8.23 -8.32 -20.88
N MET A 66 6.92 -8.35 -20.63
CA MET A 66 5.98 -9.18 -21.38
C MET A 66 5.87 -8.73 -22.84
N VAL A 67 5.79 -7.42 -23.10
CA VAL A 67 5.77 -6.88 -24.47
C VAL A 67 7.09 -7.14 -25.18
N ALA A 68 8.23 -6.97 -24.49
CA ALA A 68 9.56 -7.17 -25.07
C ALA A 68 9.87 -8.65 -25.36
N SER A 69 9.41 -9.58 -24.52
CA SER A 69 9.64 -11.03 -24.70
C SER A 69 8.68 -11.69 -25.69
N VAL A 70 7.41 -11.28 -25.72
CA VAL A 70 6.40 -11.84 -26.63
C VAL A 70 6.45 -11.17 -28.00
N GLY A 71 6.85 -9.91 -28.06
CA GLY A 71 6.78 -9.06 -29.24
C GLY A 71 5.46 -8.27 -29.32
N PRO A 72 5.47 -7.08 -29.92
CA PRO A 72 4.31 -6.18 -29.91
C PRO A 72 3.10 -6.71 -30.69
N VAL A 73 3.31 -7.51 -31.74
CA VAL A 73 2.23 -8.04 -32.61
C VAL A 73 1.41 -9.11 -31.89
N THR A 74 2.09 -10.12 -31.35
CA THR A 74 1.52 -11.22 -30.56
C THR A 74 0.96 -10.75 -29.22
N TYR A 75 1.47 -9.66 -28.64
CA TYR A 75 0.87 -9.04 -27.45
C TYR A 75 -0.50 -8.42 -27.77
N ASN A 76 -0.61 -7.69 -28.89
CA ASN A 76 -1.88 -7.10 -29.33
C ASN A 76 -2.94 -8.15 -29.65
N GLU A 77 -2.57 -9.28 -30.26
CA GLU A 77 -3.51 -10.39 -30.49
C GLU A 77 -4.06 -10.98 -29.18
N ARG A 78 -3.22 -11.08 -28.14
CA ARG A 78 -3.65 -11.55 -26.81
C ARG A 78 -4.54 -10.50 -26.15
N LEU A 79 -4.20 -9.21 -26.25
CA LEU A 79 -5.00 -8.12 -25.71
C LEU A 79 -6.40 -8.09 -26.33
N ALA A 80 -6.50 -8.24 -27.65
CA ALA A 80 -7.78 -8.31 -28.36
C ALA A 80 -8.66 -9.48 -27.89
N LYS A 81 -8.04 -10.63 -27.54
CA LYS A 81 -8.77 -11.75 -26.92
C LYS A 81 -9.31 -11.40 -25.53
N LEU A 82 -8.54 -10.68 -24.70
CA LEU A 82 -9.02 -10.23 -23.38
C LEU A 82 -10.16 -9.20 -23.49
N GLU A 83 -10.16 -8.33 -24.50
CA GLU A 83 -11.25 -7.37 -24.73
C GLU A 83 -12.57 -8.04 -25.11
N SER A 84 -12.50 -9.16 -25.85
CA SER A 84 -13.69 -9.95 -26.20
C SER A 84 -14.27 -10.77 -25.05
N GLY A 85 -13.55 -10.89 -23.93
CA GLY A 85 -13.89 -11.75 -22.80
C GLY A 85 -14.92 -11.20 -21.82
N THR A 86 -14.91 -11.77 -20.62
CA THR A 86 -15.74 -11.43 -19.46
C THR A 86 -15.44 -10.03 -18.90
N ALA A 87 -16.31 -9.50 -18.04
CA ALA A 87 -16.15 -8.15 -17.47
C ALA A 87 -14.81 -7.95 -16.72
N ILE A 88 -14.30 -9.01 -16.08
CA ILE A 88 -13.00 -9.00 -15.39
C ILE A 88 -11.86 -8.94 -16.42
N GLU A 89 -11.96 -9.69 -17.51
CA GLU A 89 -10.96 -9.73 -18.58
C GLU A 89 -10.90 -8.39 -19.34
N ARG A 90 -12.05 -7.73 -19.57
CA ARG A 90 -12.12 -6.38 -20.14
C ARG A 90 -11.49 -5.33 -19.23
N ALA A 91 -11.67 -5.43 -17.92
CA ALA A 91 -11.01 -4.56 -16.97
C ALA A 91 -9.48 -4.76 -16.98
N GLY A 92 -9.03 -6.02 -17.06
CA GLY A 92 -7.63 -6.37 -17.26
C GLY A 92 -7.05 -5.84 -18.57
N ALA A 93 -7.79 -5.94 -19.68
CA ALA A 93 -7.40 -5.41 -20.98
C ALA A 93 -7.20 -3.89 -20.93
N LYS A 94 -8.08 -3.15 -20.27
CA LYS A 94 -7.96 -1.69 -20.12
C LYS A 94 -6.76 -1.26 -19.26
N VAL A 95 -6.32 -2.10 -18.32
CA VAL A 95 -5.10 -1.85 -17.52
C VAL A 95 -3.84 -2.24 -18.32
N LEU A 96 -3.95 -3.24 -19.18
CA LEU A 96 -2.85 -3.78 -19.98
C LEU A 96 -2.70 -3.13 -21.36
N SER A 97 -3.63 -2.27 -21.78
CA SER A 97 -3.56 -1.54 -23.05
C SER A 97 -2.21 -0.84 -23.20
N ILE A 98 -1.63 -0.90 -24.40
CA ILE A 98 -0.30 -0.33 -24.67
C ILE A 98 -0.41 1.19 -24.51
N ASP A 99 0.21 1.71 -23.44
CA ASP A 99 0.31 3.14 -23.21
C ASP A 99 1.53 3.69 -23.97
N PRO A 100 1.57 4.99 -24.34
CA PRO A 100 2.72 5.61 -25.00
C PRO A 100 4.05 5.43 -24.25
N VAL A 101 3.97 5.23 -22.92
CA VAL A 101 5.12 4.91 -22.06
C VAL A 101 5.59 3.46 -22.27
N THR A 102 4.67 2.51 -22.39
CA THR A 102 4.98 1.10 -22.65
C THR A 102 5.59 0.91 -24.04
N GLU A 103 5.11 1.65 -25.04
CA GLU A 103 5.65 1.62 -26.41
C GLU A 103 7.10 2.13 -26.45
N LYS A 104 7.39 3.28 -25.82
CA LYS A 104 8.75 3.84 -25.74
C LYS A 104 9.71 2.93 -24.98
N LEU A 105 9.27 2.34 -23.86
CA LEU A 105 10.10 1.43 -23.07
C LEU A 105 10.36 0.12 -23.81
N SER A 106 9.36 -0.43 -24.51
CA SER A 106 9.52 -1.64 -25.31
C SER A 106 10.50 -1.44 -26.47
N ALA A 107 10.44 -0.30 -27.16
CA ALA A 107 11.39 0.06 -28.21
C ALA A 107 12.83 0.16 -27.69
N MET A 108 13.02 0.59 -26.44
CA MET A 108 14.34 0.70 -25.81
C MET A 108 14.90 -0.64 -25.32
N THR A 109 14.05 -1.60 -24.92
CA THR A 109 14.47 -2.95 -24.50
C THR A 109 14.57 -3.97 -25.64
N GLY A 110 13.93 -3.72 -26.79
CA GLY A 110 13.99 -4.59 -27.97
C GLY A 110 15.41 -4.96 -28.46
N PRO A 111 16.44 -4.09 -28.36
CA PRO A 111 17.80 -4.43 -28.74
C PRO A 111 18.55 -5.32 -27.73
N VAL A 112 18.08 -5.41 -26.47
CA VAL A 112 18.77 -6.14 -25.38
C VAL A 112 18.35 -7.61 -25.30
N LEU A 113 17.17 -7.95 -25.86
CA LEU A 113 16.59 -9.30 -25.85
C LEU A 113 16.72 -10.02 -27.21
N ARG A 114 17.43 -9.42 -28.17
CA ARG A 114 17.70 -10.01 -29.48
C ARG A 114 18.96 -10.86 -29.47
#